data_AF-A0A2V6TJU4-F1
#
_entry.id   AF-A0A2V6TJU4-F1
#
_cell.length_a   1.000
_cell.length_b   1.000
_cell.length_c   1.000
_cell.angle_alpha   90.00
_cell.angle_beta   90.00
_cell.angle_gamma   90.00
#
_symmetry.space_group_name_H-M   'P 1'
#
loop_
_entity.id
_entity.type
_entity.pdbx_description
1 polymer ?
#
loop_
_entity_poly.entity_id
_entity_poly.type
_entity_poly.pdbx_seq_one_letter_code
_entity_poly.pdbx_strand_id
1 'polypeptide(L)' 'MELLRPLCREVVTNRRVVDEGRVVTAGGVSSALDLGLYLVEKFWGAEARAAIATQMEYRGYSPL' A
#
# COMPACT_ATOMS: atom_id res chain seq x y z
N MET A 1 -14.95 1.65 -8.86
CA MET A 1 -14.52 3.06 -8.68
C MET A 1 -15.70 4.00 -8.60
N GLU A 2 -16.65 3.97 -9.55
CA GLU A 2 -17.91 4.74 -9.46
C GLU A 2 -18.67 4.53 -8.14
N LEU A 3 -18.76 3.28 -7.67
CA LEU A 3 -19.42 2.92 -6.41
C LEU A 3 -18.78 3.56 -5.16
N LEU A 4 -17.52 3.98 -5.22
CA LEU A 4 -16.83 4.66 -4.10
C LEU A 4 -17.10 6.16 -4.08
N ARG A 5 -17.36 6.77 -5.24
CA ARG A 5 -17.54 8.23 -5.38
C ARG A 5 -18.54 8.85 -4.39
N PRO A 6 -19.70 8.24 -4.06
CA PRO A 6 -20.62 8.82 -3.08
C PRO A 6 -20.18 8.63 -1.62
N LEU A 7 -19.16 7.83 -1.34
CA LEU A 7 -18.75 7.43 0.01
C LEU A 7 -17.43 8.07 0.47
N CYS A 8 -16.65 8.65 -0.44
CA CYS A 8 -15.36 9.26 -0.15
C CYS A 8 -15.18 10.59 -0.86
N ARG A 9 -14.30 11.44 -0.32
CA ARG A 9 -13.99 12.76 -0.89
C ARG A 9 -13.37 12.65 -2.28
N GLU A 10 -12.48 11.69 -2.46
CA GLU A 10 -11.70 11.50 -3.69
C GLU A 10 -11.55 10.00 -3.98
N VAL A 11 -11.54 9.65 -5.27
CA VAL A 11 -11.23 8.30 -5.74
C VAL A 11 -9.95 8.35 -6.57
N VAL A 12 -8.85 7.87 -6.00
CA VAL A 12 -7.54 7.80 -6.65
C VAL A 12 -7.42 6.48 -7.41
N THR A 13 -7.10 6.52 -8.71
CA THR A 13 -7.05 5.33 -9.58
C THR A 13 -5.66 5.00 -10.11
N ASN A 14 -4.70 5.90 -10.00
CA ASN A 14 -3.33 5.77 -10.52
C ASN A 14 -2.31 5.39 -9.43
N ARG A 15 -2.77 4.94 -8.27
CA ARG A 15 -1.95 4.54 -7.11
C ARG A 15 -2.45 3.22 -6.55
N ARG A 16 -1.53 2.34 -6.16
CA ARG A 16 -1.87 1.05 -5.52
C ARG A 16 -2.17 1.20 -4.03
N VAL A 17 -1.45 2.12 -3.38
CA VAL A 17 -1.59 2.48 -1.96
C VAL A 17 -1.86 3.97 -1.87
N VAL A 18 -2.83 4.35 -1.05
CA VAL A 18 -3.19 5.74 -0.76
C VAL A 18 -3.17 5.93 0.76
N ASP A 19 -2.34 6.86 1.23
CA ASP A 19 -2.15 7.13 2.65
C ASP A 19 -2.68 8.53 2.99
N GLU A 20 -3.70 8.60 3.86
CA GLU A 20 -4.30 9.84 4.36
C GLU A 20 -3.89 10.12 5.82
N GLY A 21 -2.72 9.62 6.23
CA GLY A 21 -2.17 9.73 7.57
C GLY A 21 -2.78 8.72 8.53
N ARG A 22 -4.07 8.87 8.84
CA ARG A 22 -4.79 8.01 9.82
C ARG A 22 -5.32 6.72 9.20
N VAL A 23 -5.71 6.77 7.93
CA VAL A 23 -6.25 5.62 7.18
C VAL A 23 -5.38 5.43 5.95
N VAL A 24 -4.99 4.19 5.69
CA VAL A 24 -4.28 3.79 4.47
C VAL A 24 -5.14 2.78 3.74
N THR A 25 -5.38 3.02 2.46
CA THR A 25 -6.20 2.16 1.60
C THR A 25 -5.37 1.58 0.46
N ALA A 26 -5.78 0.42 -0.05
CA ALA A 26 -5.11 -0.23 -1.18
C ALA A 26 -6.12 -0.91 -2.12
N GLY A 27 -5.75 -1.04 -3.39
CA GLY A 27 -6.62 -1.51 -4.47
C GLY A 27 -6.73 -3.05 -4.57
N GLY A 28 -7.83 -3.63 -4.08
CA GLY A 28 -8.15 -5.06 -4.27
C GLY A 28 -7.25 -6.02 -3.49
N VAL A 29 -7.56 -7.32 -3.54
CA VAL A 29 -6.97 -8.34 -2.63
C VAL A 29 -5.45 -8.43 -2.74
N SER A 30 -4.88 -8.48 -3.95
CA SER A 30 -3.43 -8.66 -4.13
C SER A 30 -2.60 -7.44 -3.71
N SER A 31 -3.20 -6.25 -3.62
CA SER A 31 -2.51 -5.04 -3.14
C SER A 31 -2.21 -5.06 -1.65
N ALA A 32 -2.76 -6.01 -0.89
CA ALA A 32 -2.48 -6.14 0.54
C ALA A 32 -0.98 -6.40 0.83
N LEU A 33 -0.26 -7.06 -0.09
CA LEU A 33 1.17 -7.27 0.03
C LEU A 33 1.95 -5.95 -0.09
N ASP A 34 1.58 -5.13 -1.07
CA ASP A 34 2.17 -3.79 -1.24
C ASP A 34 1.85 -2.88 -0.06
N LEU A 35 0.61 -2.91 0.42
CA LEU A 35 0.18 -2.17 1.61
C LEU A 35 0.98 -2.60 2.85
N GLY A 36 1.15 -3.90 3.06
CA GLY A 36 1.92 -4.43 4.18
C GLY A 36 3.36 -3.91 4.16
N LEU A 37 4.04 -4.01 3.01
CA LEU A 37 5.42 -3.53 2.85
C LEU A 37 5.51 -2.00 2.98
N TYR A 38 4.53 -1.26 2.48
CA TYR A 38 4.43 0.18 2.67
C TYR A 38 4.33 0.56 4.14
N LEU A 39 3.48 -0.11 4.93
CA LEU A 39 3.35 0.16 6.36
C LEU A 39 4.61 -0.22 7.14
N VAL A 40 5.26 -1.33 6.78
CA VAL A 40 6.55 -1.71 7.36
C VAL A 40 7.57 -0.59 7.14
N GLU A 41 7.70 -0.10 5.90
CA GLU A 41 8.61 0.99 5.57
C GLU A 41 8.28 2.28 6.30
N LYS A 42 6.99 2.64 6.39
CA LYS A 42 6.51 3.84 7.08
C LYS A 42 6.88 3.87 8.56
N PHE A 43 6.84 2.73 9.25
CA PHE A 43 6.99 2.66 10.70
C PHE A 43 8.35 2.10 11.17
N TRP A 44 9.03 1.31 10.35
CA TRP A 44 10.31 0.65 10.67
C TRP A 44 11.42 0.89 9.64
N GLY A 45 11.15 1.66 8.57
CA GLY A 45 12.14 2.06 7.58
C GLY A 45 12.38 1.05 6.47
N ALA A 46 13.16 1.48 5.48
CA ALA A 46 13.40 0.75 4.23
C ALA A 46 14.16 -0.58 4.43
N GLU A 47 15.02 -0.69 5.45
CA GLU A 47 15.76 -1.92 5.76
C GLU A 47 14.83 -3.03 6.25
N ALA A 48 13.92 -2.71 7.18
CA ALA A 48 12.93 -3.66 7.67
C ALA A 48 12.01 -4.15 6.54
N ARG A 49 11.59 -3.23 5.67
CA ARG A 49 10.82 -3.56 4.47
C ARG A 49 11.59 -4.53 3.57
N ALA A 50 12.85 -4.23 3.26
CA ALA A 50 13.67 -5.05 2.38
C ALA A 50 13.84 -6.47 2.94
N ALA A 51 14.13 -6.59 4.23
CA ALA A 51 14.26 -7.89 4.91
C ALA A 51 12.97 -8.72 4.81
N ILE A 52 11.81 -8.11 5.08
CA ILE A 52 10.52 -8.79 5.00
C ILE A 52 10.17 -9.16 3.55
N ALA A 53 10.38 -8.26 2.59
CA ALA A 53 10.15 -8.54 1.17
C ALA A 53 11.02 -9.71 0.68
N THR A 54 12.29 -9.79 1.10
CA THR A 54 13.18 -10.92 0.83
C THR A 54 12.66 -12.20 1.47
N GLN A 55 12.25 -12.18 2.74
CA GLN A 55 11.71 -13.35 3.43
C GLN A 55 10.44 -13.89 2.75
N MET A 56 9.59 -13.00 2.22
CA MET A 56 8.38 -13.36 1.49
C MET A 56 8.65 -13.76 0.03
N GLU A 57 9.89 -13.66 -0.44
CA GLU A 57 10.29 -13.77 -1.85
C GLU A 57 9.49 -12.84 -2.78
N TYR A 58 8.98 -11.72 -2.24
CA TYR A 58 8.08 -10.82 -2.94
C TYR A 58 8.83 -9.65 -3.57
N ARG A 59 8.87 -9.61 -4.90
CA ARG A 59 9.56 -8.58 -5.70
C ARG A 59 8.63 -7.55 -6.34
N GLY A 60 7.32 -7.64 -6.08
CA GLY A 60 6.30 -6.80 -6.72
C GLY A 60 6.23 -5.38 -6.17
N TYR A 61 6.76 -5.14 -4.96
CA TYR A 61 6.75 -3.82 -4.33
C TYR A 61 7.96 -3.01 -4.78
N SER A 62 7.69 -1.87 -5.42
CA SER A 62 8.64 -0.77 -5.55
C SER A 62 8.12 0.42 -4.74
N PRO A 63 8.89 0.98 -3.80
CA PRO A 63 8.53 2.27 -3.21
C PRO A 63 8.43 3.32 -4.34
N LEU A 64 7.38 4.15 -4.26
CA LEU A 64 7.12 5.26 -5.18
C LEU A 64 8.02 6.46 -4.88
#